data_AF-A0A832A7B6-F1
#
_entry.id   AF-A0A832A7B6-F1
#
_cell.length_a   1.000
_cell.length_b   1.000
_cell.length_c   1.000
_cell.angle_alpha   90.00
_cell.angle_beta   90.00
_cell.angle_gamma   90.00
#
_symmetry.space_group_name_H-M   'P 1'
#
loop_
_entity.id
_entity.type
_entity.pdbx_description
1 polymer ?
#
loop_
_entity_poly.entity_id
_entity_poly.type
_entity_poly.pdbx_seq_one_letter_code
_entity_poly.pdbx_strand_id
1 'polypeptide(L)'
;MDFKYLFFSFDGRINRAKWWLGLLILVIAQWVVMLILGSVLGMSMTGSFDPNNPDAMAGQMMGMMIPMVVIGLLFLYPALAVYTKRWHDRNKSGWWTLI
;
A
#
# COMPACT_ATOMS: atom_id res chain seq x y z
N MET A 1 18.16 -3.67 -10.22
CA MET A 1 17.50 -4.19 -9.00
C MET A 1 16.54 -5.28 -9.45
N ASP A 2 16.52 -6.41 -8.76
CA ASP A 2 15.51 -7.44 -9.01
C ASP A 2 14.26 -7.10 -8.18
N PHE A 3 13.21 -6.60 -8.84
CA PHE A 3 11.95 -6.21 -8.20
C PHE A 3 11.16 -7.43 -7.72
N LYS A 4 11.30 -8.58 -8.39
CA LYS A 4 10.67 -9.82 -7.96
C LYS A 4 11.26 -10.27 -6.63
N TYR A 5 12.59 -10.24 -6.52
CA TYR A 5 13.26 -10.49 -5.25
C TYR A 5 12.89 -9.47 -4.17
N LEU A 6 12.81 -8.18 -4.52
CA LEU A 6 12.55 -7.13 -3.54
C LEU A 6 11.15 -7.20 -2.94
N PHE A 7 10.12 -7.43 -3.76
CA PHE A 7 8.71 -7.35 -3.34
C PHE A 7 8.02 -8.71 -3.17
N PHE A 8 8.54 -9.79 -3.76
CA PHE A 8 7.87 -11.10 -3.78
C PHE A 8 8.65 -12.26 -3.16
N SER A 9 9.75 -11.97 -2.47
CA SER A 9 10.49 -12.95 -1.68
C SER A 9 10.65 -12.46 -0.26
N PHE A 10 10.62 -13.34 0.74
CA PHE A 10 10.94 -13.00 2.13
C PHE A 10 12.42 -13.22 2.46
N ASP A 11 13.16 -13.89 1.57
CA ASP A 11 14.49 -14.37 1.85
C ASP A 11 15.58 -13.33 1.58
N GLY A 12 16.66 -13.46 2.34
CA GLY A 12 17.87 -12.67 2.20
C GLY A 12 17.83 -11.31 2.89
N ARG A 13 18.75 -10.43 2.47
CA ARG A 13 19.10 -9.19 3.16
C ARG A 13 19.16 -8.03 2.18
N ILE A 14 18.68 -6.87 2.62
CA ILE A 14 18.72 -5.63 1.85
C ILE A 14 19.42 -4.53 2.64
N ASN A 15 20.20 -3.70 1.94
CA ASN A 15 20.82 -2.52 2.55
C ASN A 15 19.76 -1.41 2.78
N ARG A 16 20.12 -0.41 3.60
CA ARG A 16 19.22 0.70 3.95
C ARG A 16 18.73 1.49 2.73
N ALA A 17 19.57 1.64 1.71
CA ALA A 17 19.20 2.33 0.47
C ALA A 17 18.10 1.59 -0.31
N LYS A 18 18.24 0.26 -0.47
CA LYS A 18 17.22 -0.60 -1.09
C LYS A 18 15.92 -0.64 -0.29
N TRP A 19 16.02 -0.58 1.03
CA TRP A 19 14.84 -0.51 1.90
C TRP A 19 14.04 0.78 1.69
N TRP A 20 14.70 1.95 1.74
CA TRP A 20 14.05 3.24 1.46
C TRP A 20 13.49 3.32 0.04
N LEU A 21 14.24 2.82 -0.96
CA LEU A 21 13.75 2.74 -2.34
C LEU A 21 12.53 1.83 -2.47
N GLY A 22 12.55 0.65 -1.82
CA GLY A 22 11.43 -0.28 -1.82
C GLY A 22 10.17 0.35 -1.21
N LEU A 23 10.30 1.05 -0.08
CA LEU A 23 9.19 1.77 0.54
C LEU A 23 8.67 2.90 -0.35
N LEU A 24 9.56 3.72 -0.93
CA LEU A 24 9.17 4.80 -1.83
C LEU A 24 8.38 4.28 -3.04
N ILE A 25 8.86 3.19 -3.66
CA ILE A 25 8.20 2.55 -4.78
C ILE A 25 6.81 2.03 -4.38
N LEU A 26 6.68 1.39 -3.21
CA LEU A 26 5.39 0.91 -2.72
C LEU A 26 4.39 2.04 -2.48
N VAL A 27 4.84 3.14 -1.86
CA VAL A 27 4.01 4.33 -1.65
C VAL A 27 3.57 4.90 -3.00
N ILE A 28 4.51 5.18 -3.91
CA ILE A 28 4.17 5.75 -5.22
C ILE A 28 3.23 4.82 -5.99
N ALA A 29 3.49 3.52 -6.01
CA ALA A 29 2.64 2.56 -6.69
C ALA A 29 1.23 2.53 -6.10
N GLN A 30 1.09 2.60 -4.77
CA GLN A 30 -0.21 2.70 -4.11
C GLN A 30 -0.96 3.97 -4.52
N TRP A 31 -0.29 5.12 -4.54
CA TRP A 31 -0.88 6.39 -5.00
C TRP A 31 -1.34 6.33 -6.45
N VAL A 32 -0.49 5.79 -7.34
CA VAL A 32 -0.82 5.63 -8.77
C VAL A 32 -2.05 4.73 -8.94
N VAL A 33 -2.10 3.60 -8.24
CA VAL A 33 -3.25 2.68 -8.29
C VAL A 33 -4.53 3.36 -7.82
N MET A 34 -4.47 4.15 -6.73
CA MET A 34 -5.62 4.92 -6.24
C MET A 34 -6.11 5.97 -7.23
N LEU A 35 -5.20 6.69 -7.88
CA LEU A 35 -5.57 7.70 -8.88
C LEU A 35 -6.24 7.08 -10.11
N ILE A 36 -5.71 5.95 -10.59
CA ILE A 36 -6.28 5.22 -11.72
C ILE A 36 -7.67 4.71 -11.35
N LEU A 37 -7.83 4.04 -10.21
CA LEU A 37 -9.14 3.56 -9.76
C LEU A 37 -10.14 4.69 -9.54
N GLY A 38 -9.69 5.82 -8.97
CA GLY A 38 -10.51 7.02 -8.84
C GLY A 38 -11.05 7.51 -10.19
N SER A 39 -10.19 7.57 -11.20
CA SER A 39 -10.58 7.98 -12.56
C SER A 39 -11.52 6.98 -13.26
N VAL A 40 -11.30 5.68 -13.08
CA VAL A 40 -12.07 4.62 -13.74
C VAL A 40 -13.45 4.43 -13.11
N LEU A 41 -13.53 4.49 -11.78
CA LEU A 41 -14.76 4.27 -11.04
C LEU A 41 -15.55 5.57 -10.78
N GLY A 42 -15.09 6.71 -11.32
CA GLY A 42 -15.71 8.01 -11.11
C GLY A 42 -15.66 8.49 -9.65
N MET A 43 -14.75 7.94 -8.84
CA MET A 43 -14.60 8.31 -7.44
C MET A 43 -13.74 9.57 -7.35
N SER A 44 -14.38 10.70 -7.01
CA SER A 44 -13.66 11.94 -6.78
C SER A 44 -13.05 11.95 -5.38
N MET A 45 -11.71 11.95 -5.31
CA MET A 45 -10.95 12.15 -4.06
C MET A 45 -11.16 13.57 -3.48
N THR A 46 -11.69 14.49 -4.28
CA THR A 46 -11.98 15.89 -3.95
C THR A 46 -13.48 16.21 -4.03
N GLY A 47 -14.35 15.20 -4.07
CA GLY A 47 -15.76 15.37 -4.36
C GLY A 47 -16.46 16.28 -3.35
N SER A 48 -17.27 17.20 -3.86
CA SER A 48 -18.09 18.10 -3.07
C SER A 48 -19.03 17.30 -2.17
N PHE A 49 -18.77 17.30 -0.87
CA PHE A 49 -19.69 16.75 0.12
C PHE A 49 -20.94 17.61 0.14
N ASP A 50 -22.08 17.07 -0.29
CA ASP A 50 -23.38 17.72 -0.10
C ASP A 50 -23.91 17.34 1.29
N PRO A 51 -23.92 18.27 2.26
CA PRO A 51 -24.35 17.96 3.62
C PRO A 51 -25.85 17.69 3.74
N ASN A 52 -26.63 18.01 2.71
CA ASN A 52 -28.09 17.90 2.75
C ASN A 52 -28.62 16.54 2.24
N ASN A 53 -27.73 15.69 1.71
CA ASN A 53 -28.06 14.39 1.14
C ASN A 53 -27.28 13.27 1.85
N PRO A 54 -27.77 12.76 2.99
CA PRO A 54 -27.04 11.77 3.80
C PRO A 54 -26.75 10.46 3.03
N ASP A 55 -27.63 10.06 2.12
CA ASP A 55 -27.45 8.87 1.27
C ASP A 55 -26.29 9.04 0.27
N ALA A 56 -26.10 10.26 -0.25
CA ALA A 56 -24.99 10.58 -1.14
C ALA A 56 -23.65 10.57 -0.37
N MET A 57 -23.63 11.07 0.87
CA MET A 57 -22.46 10.97 1.75
C MET A 57 -22.10 9.52 2.05
N ALA A 58 -23.08 8.67 2.39
CA ALA A 58 -22.84 7.26 2.69
C ALA A 58 -22.31 6.50 1.46
N GLY A 59 -22.89 6.72 0.27
CA GLY A 59 -22.43 6.11 -0.98
C GLY A 59 -21.00 6.51 -1.35
N GLN A 60 -20.64 7.79 -1.13
CA GLN A 60 -19.29 8.29 -1.41
C GLN A 60 -18.26 7.72 -0.41
N MET A 61 -18.60 7.65 0.88
CA MET A 61 -17.74 7.04 1.90
C MET A 61 -17.52 5.55 1.65
N MET A 62 -18.58 4.79 1.35
CA MET A 62 -18.45 3.37 1.03
C MET A 62 -17.68 3.15 -0.27
N GLY A 63 -17.90 4.00 -1.28
CA GLY A 63 -17.18 3.98 -2.55
C GLY A 63 -15.67 4.16 -2.37
N MET A 64 -15.23 4.98 -1.42
CA MET A 64 -13.79 5.19 -1.14
C MET A 64 -13.20 4.14 -0.19
N MET A 65 -13.96 3.67 0.81
CA MET A 65 -13.46 2.76 1.83
C MET A 65 -13.14 1.37 1.29
N ILE A 66 -14.01 0.80 0.45
CA ILE A 66 -13.82 -0.57 -0.04
C ILE A 66 -12.54 -0.71 -0.87
N PRO A 67 -12.28 0.13 -1.91
CA PRO A 67 -11.04 0.06 -2.67
C PRO A 67 -9.81 0.34 -1.80
N MET A 68 -9.93 1.26 -0.83
CA MET A 68 -8.84 1.58 0.09
C MET A 68 -8.39 0.36 0.89
N VAL A 69 -9.33 -0.36 1.48
CA VAL A 69 -9.04 -1.58 2.25
C VAL A 69 -8.46 -2.66 1.35
N VAL A 70 -9.06 -2.91 0.19
CA VAL A 70 -8.61 -3.95 -0.75
C VAL A 70 -7.17 -3.68 -1.23
N ILE A 71 -6.86 -2.45 -1.63
CA ILE A 71 -5.51 -2.07 -2.05
C ILE A 71 -4.54 -2.13 -0.88
N GLY A 72 -4.95 -1.68 0.31
CA GLY A 72 -4.12 -1.80 1.52
C GLY A 72 -3.70 -3.24 1.79
N LEU A 73 -4.63 -4.19 1.65
CA LEU A 73 -4.37 -5.62 1.80
C LEU A 73 -3.47 -6.18 0.69
N LEU A 74 -3.65 -5.74 -0.57
CA LEU A 74 -2.79 -6.15 -1.68
C LEU A 74 -1.34 -5.68 -1.48
N PHE A 75 -1.15 -4.45 -1.01
CA PHE A 75 0.17 -3.87 -0.75
C PHE A 75 0.78 -4.33 0.58
N LEU A 76 -0.01 -4.95 1.46
CA LEU A 76 0.49 -5.52 2.71
C LEU A 76 1.56 -6.58 2.46
N TYR A 77 1.34 -7.47 1.49
CA TYR A 77 2.30 -8.54 1.17
C TYR A 77 3.70 -8.00 0.80
N PRO A 78 3.85 -7.14 -0.23
CA PRO A 78 5.16 -6.63 -0.60
C PRO A 78 5.77 -5.70 0.47
N ALA A 79 4.94 -5.01 1.27
CA ALA A 79 5.42 -4.27 2.43
C ALA A 79 6.06 -5.21 3.45
N LEU A 80 5.37 -6.29 3.84
CA LEU A 80 5.92 -7.32 4.74
C LEU A 80 7.22 -7.90 4.18
N ALA A 81 7.26 -8.24 2.88
CA ALA A 81 8.46 -8.77 2.23
C ALA A 81 9.68 -7.84 2.33
N VAL A 82 9.48 -6.52 2.23
CA VAL A 82 10.56 -5.51 2.37
C VAL A 82 10.97 -5.37 3.84
N TYR A 83 10.01 -5.30 4.77
CA TYR A 83 10.29 -5.17 6.19
C TYR A 83 10.96 -6.41 6.78
N THR A 84 10.58 -7.62 6.36
CA THR A 84 11.19 -8.88 6.79
C THR A 84 12.69 -8.91 6.49
N LYS A 85 13.09 -8.54 5.26
CA LYS A 85 14.51 -8.46 4.88
C LYS A 85 15.29 -7.42 5.70
N ARG A 86 14.64 -6.36 6.18
CA ARG A 86 15.27 -5.36 7.07
C ARG A 86 15.52 -5.91 8.48
N TRP A 87 14.67 -6.81 8.98
CA TRP A 87 14.90 -7.52 10.23
C TRP A 87 15.97 -8.60 10.11
N HIS A 88 16.03 -9.29 8.95
CA HIS A 88 17.11 -10.23 8.65
C HIS A 88 18.51 -9.58 8.66
N ASP A 89 18.60 -8.31 8.27
CA ASP A 89 19.83 -7.49 8.38
C ASP A 89 20.27 -7.26 9.83
N ARG A 90 19.33 -7.31 10.80
CA ARG A 90 19.60 -7.23 12.25
C ARG A 90 19.75 -8.60 12.93
N ASN A 91 19.90 -9.68 12.15
CA ASN A 91 19.89 -11.06 12.66
C ASN A 91 18.61 -11.39 13.49
N LYS A 92 17.48 -10.76 13.14
CA LYS A 92 16.17 -11.05 13.73
C LYS A 92 15.31 -11.80 12.73
N SER A 93 14.34 -12.58 13.20
CA SER A 93 13.38 -13.26 12.34
C SER A 93 12.44 -12.26 11.65
N GLY A 94 11.87 -12.67 10.51
CA GLY A 94 10.88 -11.87 9.80
C GLY A 94 9.62 -11.55 10.61
N TRP A 95 9.29 -12.34 11.63
CA TRP A 95 8.14 -12.12 12.51
C TRP A 95 8.15 -10.78 13.26
N TRP A 96 9.32 -10.17 13.43
CA TRP A 96 9.43 -8.83 14.02
C TRP A 96 8.79 -7.73 13.16
N THR A 97 8.31 -8.02 11.96
CA THR A 97 7.47 -7.08 11.19
C THR A 97 6.08 -6.86 11.76
N LEU A 98 5.61 -7.77 12.64
CA LEU A 98 4.26 -7.70 13.22
C LEU A 98 4.22 -6.98 14.58
N ILE A 99 5.35 -6.46 15.03
CA ILE A 99 5.55 -5.77 16.31
C ILE A 99 6.05 -4.36 16.00
#